data_AF-A0A8T2B7R6-F1
#
_entry.id   AF-A0A8T2B7R6-F1
#
_cell.length_a   1.000
_cell.length_b   1.000
_cell.length_c   1.000
_cell.angle_alpha   90.00
_cell.angle_beta   90.00
_cell.angle_gamma   90.00
#
_symmetry.space_group_name_H-M   'P 1'
#
loop_
_entity.id
_entity.type
_entity.pdbx_description
1 polymer ?
#
loop_
_entity_poly.entity_id
_entity_poly.type
_entity_poly.pdbx_seq_one_letter_code
_entity_poly.pdbx_strand_id
1 'polypeptide(L)'
;MAASMQFYGVQTPELALNSKAIEFGSKGLNFSALVSSARVFSRNVDHACKNIALRVTCEAGRVELLERKSSETFKLNRTEKKLTCVMKFGGSSVASAERMKQVAKLILSFPDEKPVVVLSAMAKTTNKLLMAGEKAVCCGVTNVDTIEELSYIKELHIRTAHELGVETAVIAEHLEGLEQLLKGIAMMKELTLRSRDYLVSFGECMSTRLFAAYLNKIGHKARQYDAFEIGIITTDDFTNADILEATYPAVSKKLLGDWSKENAVPIVTGFLGKGWRSCAVTTLGRGGSDLTATTIGKALGLREIQVWKDVDGVLTCDPNIYCGAQPVPHLTFDEAAELAYFGAQVLHPLSMRPAREGNIPVRVKNSYNPTAPGTVITRSRDMSKAVLTSIVLKRNVTMLDITSTRMLGQYGFLAKVFSTFEKLGISVDVVATSEVSISLTLDPSKFCSRELIQQELDQVVEELEKIAIVNLLRHRSIISLIGNVQRSSFILEKGFRVLRTNGINVQMISQGASKVNISLIVNDDEAEHCVKALHSAFFETGTCEAVSERPTGYIAASSRNL
;
A
#
# COMPACT_ATOMS: atom_id res chain seq x y z
N MET A 1 5.08 -55.63 -2.92
CA MET A 1 6.14 -56.17 -3.79
C MET A 1 6.84 -55.00 -4.44
N ALA A 2 8.15 -54.95 -4.25
CA ALA A 2 9.02 -53.82 -4.56
C ALA A 2 9.36 -53.72 -6.05
N ALA A 3 9.51 -52.50 -6.54
CA ALA A 3 10.33 -52.19 -7.72
C ALA A 3 10.99 -50.84 -7.48
N SER A 4 12.30 -50.88 -7.26
CA SER A 4 13.21 -49.78 -6.97
C SER A 4 14.29 -49.73 -8.05
N MET A 5 14.50 -48.58 -8.69
CA MET A 5 15.73 -48.19 -9.43
C MET A 5 15.69 -46.66 -9.56
N GLN A 6 16.45 -45.90 -8.75
CA GLN A 6 17.85 -45.48 -8.92
C GLN A 6 18.12 -44.53 -10.09
N PHE A 7 18.52 -43.29 -9.77
CA PHE A 7 19.58 -42.59 -10.48
C PHE A 7 20.54 -41.97 -9.44
N TYR A 8 21.81 -42.32 -9.61
CA TYR A 8 22.96 -42.04 -8.75
C TYR A 8 23.58 -40.67 -9.05
N GLY A 9 24.15 -40.06 -8.00
CA GLY A 9 24.96 -38.84 -8.08
C GLY A 9 26.34 -39.05 -8.69
N VAL A 10 26.90 -37.97 -9.21
CA VAL A 10 28.22 -37.88 -9.83
C VAL A 10 29.30 -37.79 -8.75
N GLN A 11 30.24 -38.74 -8.76
CA GLN A 11 31.46 -38.75 -7.94
C GLN A 11 32.58 -37.91 -8.59
N THR A 12 33.25 -37.12 -7.75
CA THR A 12 34.59 -36.58 -7.97
C THR A 12 35.67 -37.66 -7.71
N PRO A 13 36.79 -37.71 -8.46
CA PRO A 13 37.86 -38.64 -8.19
C PRO A 13 38.90 -38.07 -7.20
N GLU A 14 39.21 -38.84 -6.15
CA GLU A 14 40.43 -38.72 -5.36
C GLU A 14 41.62 -39.36 -6.09
N LEU A 15 42.77 -38.69 -6.09
CA LEU A 15 44.07 -39.26 -6.39
C LEU A 15 45.04 -38.83 -5.29
N ALA A 16 45.38 -39.76 -4.42
CA ALA A 16 46.45 -39.65 -3.43
C ALA A 16 47.72 -40.33 -3.97
N LEU A 17 48.88 -39.67 -3.87
CA LEU A 17 50.19 -40.29 -3.68
C LEU A 17 51.27 -39.25 -3.26
N ASN A 18 51.58 -39.27 -1.96
CA ASN A 18 52.87 -39.15 -1.26
C ASN A 18 53.94 -38.07 -1.55
N SER A 19 54.12 -37.25 -0.50
CA SER A 19 55.34 -36.92 0.27
C SER A 19 56.52 -36.17 -0.37
N LYS A 20 56.75 -34.94 0.12
CA LYS A 20 57.91 -34.59 0.99
C LYS A 20 57.67 -33.24 1.71
N ALA A 21 58.21 -33.17 2.93
CA ALA A 21 57.90 -32.26 4.04
C ALA A 21 58.29 -30.78 3.87
N ILE A 22 57.72 -29.92 4.72
CA ILE A 22 58.44 -29.10 5.74
C ILE A 22 57.39 -28.54 6.74
N GLU A 23 57.65 -28.76 8.04
CA GLU A 23 56.86 -28.33 9.21
C GLU A 23 57.02 -26.82 9.49
N PHE A 24 56.02 -26.20 10.16
CA PHE A 24 56.27 -25.32 11.31
C PHE A 24 54.98 -25.18 12.17
N GLY A 25 55.11 -25.49 13.45
CA GLY A 25 54.02 -25.53 14.43
C GLY A 25 53.87 -24.26 15.27
N SER A 26 52.59 -23.96 15.56
CA SER A 26 51.99 -23.60 16.87
C SER A 26 52.60 -22.46 17.73
N LYS A 27 51.78 -21.45 18.06
CA LYS A 27 51.04 -21.32 19.34
C LYS A 27 50.50 -19.88 19.50
N GLY A 28 49.25 -19.79 20.00
CA GLY A 28 48.56 -18.52 20.29
C GLY A 28 49.04 -17.81 21.55
N LEU A 29 48.58 -16.57 21.72
CA LEU A 29 48.83 -15.76 22.92
C LEU A 29 47.53 -15.13 23.46
N ASN A 30 47.45 -15.19 24.78
CA ASN A 30 46.37 -14.80 25.68
C ASN A 30 46.24 -13.28 25.83
N PHE A 31 45.04 -12.83 26.21
CA PHE A 31 44.81 -11.51 26.82
C PHE A 31 45.09 -11.58 28.33
N SER A 32 45.90 -10.64 28.84
CA SER A 32 45.97 -10.32 30.27
C SER A 32 45.87 -8.81 30.48
N ALA A 33 45.01 -8.43 31.44
CA ALA A 33 44.87 -7.09 31.96
C ALA A 33 45.85 -6.88 33.11
N LEU A 34 46.47 -5.70 33.18
CA LEU A 34 47.29 -5.29 34.32
C LEU A 34 46.93 -3.86 34.72
N VAL A 35 46.43 -3.75 35.95
CA VAL A 35 46.17 -2.50 36.68
C VAL A 35 47.43 -2.16 37.47
N SER A 36 47.84 -0.90 37.47
CA SER A 36 48.61 -0.32 38.58
C SER A 36 48.15 1.11 38.87
N SER A 37 48.13 1.43 40.15
CA SER A 37 47.48 2.59 40.77
C SER A 37 48.48 3.71 41.09
N ALA A 38 48.10 4.97 40.88
CA ALA A 38 48.44 6.08 41.78
C ALA A 38 47.42 7.23 41.60
N ARG A 39 46.94 7.76 42.73
CA ARG A 39 45.88 8.78 42.85
C ARG A 39 46.44 10.21 42.78
N VAL A 40 45.61 11.18 42.37
CA VAL A 40 45.19 12.41 43.11
C VAL A 40 44.94 13.63 42.19
N PHE A 41 43.66 14.05 42.18
CA PHE A 41 43.08 15.41 42.10
C PHE A 41 43.18 16.33 40.85
N SER A 42 41.98 16.54 40.28
CA SER A 42 41.26 17.83 40.20
C SER A 42 41.03 18.50 38.83
N ARG A 43 39.73 18.79 38.61
CA ARG A 43 39.08 19.96 37.99
C ARG A 43 39.26 20.27 36.49
N ASN A 44 38.09 20.18 35.84
CA ASN A 44 37.46 21.10 34.88
C ASN A 44 38.08 21.42 33.51
N VAL A 45 37.14 21.54 32.56
CA VAL A 45 37.10 22.42 31.37
C VAL A 45 37.27 21.75 29.99
N ASP A 46 36.12 21.73 29.28
CA ASP A 46 35.82 22.03 27.87
C ASP A 46 36.55 21.40 26.66
N HIS A 47 35.70 21.04 25.69
CA HIS A 47 35.85 21.08 24.23
C HIS A 47 37.18 20.67 23.58
N ALA A 48 37.15 19.58 22.80
CA ALA A 48 37.57 19.62 21.39
C ALA A 48 37.30 18.29 20.66
N CYS A 49 36.50 18.33 19.60
CA CYS A 49 36.61 17.39 18.49
C CYS A 49 38.02 17.47 17.88
N LYS A 50 38.63 16.33 17.52
CA LYS A 50 39.53 16.24 16.36
C LYS A 50 39.80 14.80 15.90
N ASN A 51 39.35 14.59 14.66
CA ASN A 51 39.72 13.62 13.65
C ASN A 51 41.04 12.85 13.85
N ILE A 52 40.96 11.52 13.72
CA ILE A 52 42.10 10.63 13.51
C ILE A 52 42.48 10.70 12.02
N ALA A 53 43.71 11.09 11.72
CA ALA A 53 44.31 11.02 10.39
C ALA A 53 45.47 10.01 10.40
N LEU A 54 45.41 9.05 9.49
CA LEU A 54 46.50 8.11 9.19
C LEU A 54 47.57 8.80 8.36
N ARG A 55 48.82 8.74 8.82
CA ARG A 55 50.00 9.31 8.16
C ARG A 55 50.83 8.18 7.56
N VAL A 56 50.98 8.18 6.24
CA VAL A 56 51.95 7.32 5.53
C VAL A 56 52.89 8.24 4.77
N THR A 57 54.20 8.08 5.00
CA THR A 57 55.27 8.84 4.33
C THR A 57 56.04 7.96 3.35
N CYS A 58 56.56 8.64 2.32
CA CYS A 58 56.79 8.26 0.93
C CYS A 58 58.20 7.72 0.64
N GLU A 59 58.43 7.14 -0.55
CA GLU A 59 59.67 7.40 -1.30
C GLU A 59 59.49 7.32 -2.84
N ALA A 60 59.78 8.46 -3.47
CA ALA A 60 60.26 8.75 -4.84
C ALA A 60 59.53 8.24 -6.11
N GLY A 61 59.07 9.19 -6.95
CA GLY A 61 59.01 9.02 -8.41
C GLY A 61 57.83 9.65 -9.14
N ARG A 62 57.97 10.94 -9.52
CA ARG A 62 57.16 11.78 -10.43
C ARG A 62 55.96 11.15 -11.18
N VAL A 63 54.77 11.72 -10.96
CA VAL A 63 53.74 11.91 -12.01
C VAL A 63 53.09 13.29 -11.80
N GLU A 64 53.17 14.17 -12.81
CA GLU A 64 52.43 15.43 -12.87
C GLU A 64 50.95 15.18 -13.16
N LEU A 65 50.04 15.83 -12.42
CA LEU A 65 48.71 16.23 -12.91
C LEU A 65 48.04 17.26 -11.98
N LEU A 66 48.20 18.52 -12.36
CA LEU A 66 47.26 19.66 -12.25
C LEU A 66 46.31 19.69 -11.03
N GLU A 67 46.71 20.46 -10.01
CA GLU A 67 45.78 21.04 -9.03
C GLU A 67 44.89 22.11 -9.69
N ARG A 68 43.57 21.97 -9.56
CA ARG A 68 42.63 23.08 -9.75
C ARG A 68 42.09 23.52 -8.40
N LYS A 69 42.66 24.60 -7.86
CA LYS A 69 42.04 25.42 -6.82
C LYS A 69 40.83 26.14 -7.41
N SER A 70 39.66 25.98 -6.79
CA SER A 70 38.78 27.10 -6.45
C SER A 70 37.55 26.59 -5.70
N SER A 71 37.48 27.01 -4.45
CA SER A 71 36.24 27.30 -3.76
C SER A 71 35.43 28.30 -4.57
N GLU A 72 34.49 27.82 -5.38
CA GLU A 72 33.35 28.62 -5.83
C GLU A 72 32.08 27.96 -5.32
N THR A 73 31.46 28.69 -4.40
CA THR A 73 30.09 28.53 -3.94
C THR A 73 29.17 28.48 -5.16
N PHE A 74 28.88 27.28 -5.65
CA PHE A 74 27.80 27.05 -6.62
C PHE A 74 26.44 27.27 -5.94
N LYS A 75 26.12 28.52 -5.59
CA LYS A 75 24.74 29.00 -5.58
C LYS A 75 24.29 29.06 -7.04
N LEU A 76 24.07 27.89 -7.64
CA LEU A 76 23.37 27.83 -8.91
C LEU A 76 21.91 28.20 -8.61
N ASN A 77 21.39 29.22 -9.29
CA ASN A 77 19.97 29.48 -9.49
C ASN A 77 19.29 28.21 -10.07
N ARG A 78 19.05 27.18 -9.24
CA ARG A 78 18.55 25.85 -9.61
C ARG A 78 17.05 25.67 -9.34
N THR A 79 16.36 26.74 -8.96
CA THR A 79 14.95 26.71 -8.56
C THR A 79 13.99 26.58 -9.74
N GLU A 80 14.39 26.93 -10.96
CA GLU A 80 13.44 27.02 -12.08
C GLU A 80 13.16 25.70 -12.83
N LYS A 81 13.83 24.58 -12.56
CA LYS A 81 13.67 23.34 -13.37
C LYS A 81 13.51 22.04 -12.59
N LYS A 82 13.01 22.08 -11.36
CA LYS A 82 12.77 20.85 -10.59
C LYS A 82 11.33 20.38 -10.71
N LEU A 83 11.15 19.06 -10.86
CA LEU A 83 9.87 18.41 -10.59
C LEU A 83 9.51 18.65 -9.12
N THR A 84 8.24 18.95 -8.85
CA THR A 84 7.80 19.45 -7.53
C THR A 84 6.99 18.42 -6.73
N CYS A 85 6.11 17.68 -7.40
CA CYS A 85 5.20 16.72 -6.80
C CYS A 85 4.86 15.57 -7.76
N VAL A 86 4.24 14.51 -7.23
CA VAL A 86 3.55 13.50 -8.05
C VAL A 86 2.04 13.75 -7.95
N MET A 87 1.33 13.72 -9.08
CA MET A 87 -0.14 13.77 -9.11
C MET A 87 -0.67 12.45 -9.66
N LYS A 88 -1.34 11.67 -8.81
CA LYS A 88 -1.97 10.41 -9.20
C LYS A 88 -3.47 10.59 -9.42
N PHE A 89 -3.98 10.10 -10.54
CA PHE A 89 -5.42 10.09 -10.85
C PHE A 89 -5.93 8.65 -11.00
N GLY A 90 -7.03 8.34 -10.31
CA GLY A 90 -7.68 7.02 -10.38
C GLY A 90 -8.53 6.85 -11.65
N GLY A 91 -9.00 5.63 -11.91
CA GLY A 91 -9.73 5.31 -13.15
C GLY A 91 -11.03 6.09 -13.34
N SER A 92 -11.72 6.48 -12.26
CA SER A 92 -12.89 7.37 -12.32
C SER A 92 -12.53 8.81 -12.71
N SER A 93 -11.31 9.25 -12.41
CA SER A 93 -10.82 10.58 -12.78
C SER A 93 -10.45 10.68 -14.26
N VAL A 94 -10.23 9.55 -14.93
CA VAL A 94 -9.91 9.48 -16.36
C VAL A 94 -10.88 8.57 -17.12
N ALA A 95 -12.12 8.46 -16.65
CA ALA A 95 -13.11 7.52 -17.17
C ALA A 95 -13.62 7.85 -18.59
N SER A 96 -13.51 9.11 -19.01
CA SER A 96 -14.00 9.63 -20.29
C SER A 96 -13.11 10.77 -20.79
N ALA A 97 -13.29 11.18 -22.05
CA ALA A 97 -12.59 12.34 -22.59
C ALA A 97 -12.89 13.62 -21.80
N GLU A 98 -14.14 13.83 -21.38
CA GLU A 98 -14.52 14.97 -20.54
C GLU A 98 -13.75 14.99 -19.22
N ARG A 99 -13.65 13.85 -18.54
CA ARG A 99 -12.90 13.72 -17.29
C ARG A 99 -11.41 13.95 -17.52
N MET A 100 -10.83 13.43 -18.61
CA MET A 100 -9.46 13.75 -19.00
C MET A 100 -9.24 15.25 -19.26
N LYS A 101 -10.18 15.94 -19.93
CA LYS A 101 -10.12 17.41 -20.13
C LYS A 101 -10.10 18.15 -18.78
N GLN A 102 -10.90 17.70 -17.81
CA GLN A 102 -10.92 18.26 -16.46
C GLN A 102 -9.60 18.02 -15.71
N VAL A 103 -9.02 16.82 -15.80
CA VAL A 103 -7.70 16.50 -15.23
C VAL A 103 -6.59 17.35 -15.86
N ALA A 104 -6.60 17.53 -17.18
CA ALA A 104 -5.65 18.42 -17.85
C ALA A 104 -5.79 19.87 -17.36
N LYS A 105 -7.02 20.41 -17.30
CA LYS A 105 -7.28 21.75 -16.75
C LYS A 105 -6.77 21.88 -15.31
N LEU A 106 -6.94 20.83 -14.51
CA LEU A 106 -6.47 20.79 -13.12
C LEU A 106 -4.95 20.88 -13.04
N ILE A 107 -4.22 20.06 -13.80
CA ILE A 107 -2.75 20.10 -13.83
C ILE A 107 -2.26 21.49 -14.25
N LEU A 108 -2.92 22.08 -15.25
CA LEU A 108 -2.58 23.41 -15.77
C LEU A 108 -2.97 24.57 -14.84
N SER A 109 -3.87 24.34 -13.88
CA SER A 109 -4.27 25.36 -12.90
C SER A 109 -3.19 25.66 -11.86
N PHE A 110 -2.13 24.85 -11.80
CA PHE A 110 -0.98 25.05 -10.92
C PHE A 110 0.29 25.28 -11.76
N PRO A 111 0.48 26.46 -12.39
CA PRO A 111 1.56 26.70 -13.34
C PRO A 111 2.97 26.62 -12.70
N ASP A 112 3.05 26.89 -11.39
CA ASP A 112 4.30 26.79 -10.62
C ASP A 112 4.65 25.34 -10.24
N GLU A 113 3.67 24.43 -10.32
CA GLU A 113 3.88 23.02 -10.07
C GLU A 113 4.35 22.31 -11.36
N LYS A 114 5.37 21.46 -11.22
CA LYS A 114 5.95 20.66 -12.29
C LYS A 114 5.74 19.19 -11.92
N PRO A 115 4.54 18.65 -12.11
CA PRO A 115 4.19 17.33 -11.61
C PRO A 115 4.74 16.20 -12.49
N VAL A 116 5.02 15.07 -11.86
CA VAL A 116 4.95 13.76 -12.54
C VAL A 116 3.52 13.26 -12.39
N VAL A 117 2.87 12.92 -13.51
CA VAL A 117 1.48 12.46 -13.50
C VAL A 117 1.47 10.93 -13.57
N VAL A 118 0.73 10.29 -12.68
CA VAL A 118 0.51 8.83 -12.69
C VAL A 118 -0.96 8.54 -12.94
N LEU A 119 -1.27 7.76 -13.97
CA LEU A 119 -2.65 7.44 -14.34
C LEU A 119 -2.95 5.95 -14.17
N SER A 120 -4.14 5.68 -13.63
CA SER A 120 -4.77 4.36 -13.71
C SER A 120 -5.49 4.18 -15.06
N ALA A 121 -5.86 2.93 -15.38
CA ALA A 121 -6.67 2.61 -16.55
C ALA A 121 -8.05 3.30 -16.51
N MET A 122 -8.66 3.52 -17.66
CA MET A 122 -9.92 4.25 -17.77
C MET A 122 -11.10 3.48 -17.18
N ALA A 123 -11.94 4.14 -16.36
CA ALA A 123 -13.18 3.59 -15.84
C ALA A 123 -13.01 2.20 -15.17
N LYS A 124 -13.64 1.16 -15.73
CA LYS A 124 -13.57 -0.23 -15.24
C LYS A 124 -12.82 -1.16 -16.21
N THR A 125 -11.96 -0.60 -17.07
CA THR A 125 -11.26 -1.35 -18.13
C THR A 125 -10.38 -2.47 -17.59
N THR A 126 -9.68 -2.29 -16.46
CA THR A 126 -8.91 -3.37 -15.80
C THR A 126 -9.78 -4.60 -15.50
N ASN A 127 -10.97 -4.40 -14.93
CA ASN A 127 -11.89 -5.50 -14.64
C ASN A 127 -12.41 -6.15 -15.93
N LYS A 128 -12.69 -5.32 -16.96
CA LYS A 128 -13.13 -5.81 -18.26
C LYS A 128 -12.05 -6.61 -18.99
N LEU A 129 -10.78 -6.23 -18.85
CA LEU A 129 -9.63 -6.99 -19.36
C LEU A 129 -9.54 -8.36 -18.70
N LEU A 130 -9.66 -8.42 -17.37
CA LEU A 130 -9.67 -9.70 -16.64
C LEU A 130 -10.82 -10.61 -17.09
N MET A 131 -12.04 -10.08 -17.14
CA MET A 131 -13.22 -10.80 -17.62
C MET A 131 -13.06 -11.27 -19.08
N ALA A 132 -12.48 -10.45 -19.95
CA ALA A 132 -12.19 -10.82 -21.34
C ALA A 132 -11.20 -11.99 -21.42
N GLY A 133 -10.16 -11.98 -20.58
CA GLY A 133 -9.20 -13.08 -20.48
C GLY A 133 -9.85 -14.39 -20.03
N GLU A 134 -10.68 -14.33 -18.98
CA GLU A 134 -11.42 -15.50 -18.48
C GLU A 134 -12.38 -16.07 -19.53
N LYS A 135 -13.12 -15.20 -20.24
CA LYS A 135 -14.00 -15.64 -21.35
C LYS A 135 -13.21 -16.21 -22.52
N ALA A 136 -12.05 -15.63 -22.85
CA ALA A 136 -11.21 -16.09 -23.96
C ALA A 136 -10.78 -17.54 -23.78
N VAL A 137 -10.47 -17.97 -22.56
CA VAL A 137 -10.12 -19.37 -22.25
C VAL A 137 -11.17 -20.34 -22.79
N CYS A 138 -12.47 -20.03 -22.68
CA CYS A 138 -13.53 -20.97 -23.03
C CYS A 138 -14.18 -20.70 -24.40
N CYS A 139 -14.17 -19.48 -24.93
CA CYS A 139 -15.01 -19.10 -26.09
C CYS A 139 -14.61 -19.74 -27.44
N GLY A 140 -13.33 -20.13 -27.61
CA GLY A 140 -12.78 -20.59 -28.89
C GLY A 140 -12.30 -19.44 -29.78
N VAL A 141 -11.31 -19.73 -30.63
CA VAL A 141 -10.53 -18.72 -31.38
C VAL A 141 -11.40 -17.86 -32.30
N THR A 142 -12.38 -18.46 -32.99
CA THR A 142 -13.27 -17.75 -33.92
C THR A 142 -14.23 -16.79 -33.23
N ASN A 143 -14.44 -16.95 -31.92
CA ASN A 143 -15.41 -16.19 -31.14
C ASN A 143 -14.74 -15.12 -30.26
N VAL A 144 -13.43 -14.87 -30.40
CA VAL A 144 -12.77 -13.83 -29.60
C VAL A 144 -13.30 -12.45 -29.94
N ASP A 145 -13.62 -12.21 -31.20
CA ASP A 145 -14.16 -10.92 -31.67
C ASP A 145 -15.61 -10.68 -31.19
N THR A 146 -16.28 -11.70 -30.64
CA THR A 146 -17.63 -11.60 -30.05
C THR A 146 -17.60 -11.37 -28.53
N ILE A 147 -16.41 -11.31 -27.91
CA ILE A 147 -16.28 -11.00 -26.48
C ILE A 147 -16.73 -9.55 -26.23
N GLU A 148 -17.87 -9.38 -25.55
CA GLU A 148 -18.47 -8.09 -25.24
C GLU A 148 -17.51 -7.11 -24.55
N GLU A 149 -16.67 -7.62 -23.65
CA GLU A 149 -15.68 -6.81 -22.93
C GLU A 149 -14.61 -6.23 -23.87
N LEU A 150 -14.18 -6.98 -24.89
CA LEU A 150 -13.22 -6.50 -25.88
C LEU A 150 -13.85 -5.37 -26.71
N SER A 151 -15.09 -5.56 -27.18
CA SER A 151 -15.83 -4.53 -27.92
C SER A 151 -16.02 -3.26 -27.09
N TYR A 152 -16.38 -3.41 -25.82
CA TYR A 152 -16.51 -2.29 -24.88
C TYR A 152 -15.20 -1.52 -24.72
N ILE A 153 -14.07 -2.22 -24.55
CA ILE A 153 -12.75 -1.60 -24.41
C ILE A 153 -12.37 -0.84 -25.68
N LYS A 154 -12.54 -1.44 -26.86
CA LYS A 154 -12.27 -0.80 -28.15
C LYS A 154 -13.10 0.47 -28.32
N GLU A 155 -14.41 0.36 -28.15
CA GLU A 155 -15.33 1.50 -28.30
C GLU A 155 -15.00 2.64 -27.35
N LEU A 156 -14.75 2.33 -26.07
CA LEU A 156 -14.42 3.34 -25.07
C LEU A 156 -13.18 4.16 -25.46
N HIS A 157 -12.10 3.49 -25.87
CA HIS A 157 -10.84 4.18 -26.19
C HIS A 157 -10.90 4.90 -27.54
N ILE A 158 -11.53 4.32 -28.55
CA ILE A 158 -11.73 4.96 -29.87
C ILE A 158 -12.60 6.21 -29.73
N ARG A 159 -13.74 6.10 -29.03
CA ARG A 159 -14.62 7.24 -28.74
C ARG A 159 -13.87 8.32 -27.98
N THR A 160 -13.08 7.95 -26.98
CA THR A 160 -12.28 8.91 -26.19
C THR A 160 -11.24 9.62 -27.07
N ALA A 161 -10.53 8.89 -27.93
CA ALA A 161 -9.58 9.48 -28.87
C ALA A 161 -10.27 10.51 -29.77
N HIS A 162 -11.45 10.17 -30.32
CA HIS A 162 -12.25 11.06 -31.16
C HIS A 162 -12.73 12.31 -30.41
N GLU A 163 -13.26 12.16 -29.18
CA GLU A 163 -13.75 13.27 -28.36
C GLU A 163 -12.63 14.21 -27.85
N LEU A 164 -11.41 13.70 -27.69
CA LEU A 164 -10.19 14.50 -27.47
C LEU A 164 -9.64 15.07 -28.79
N GLY A 165 -10.08 14.51 -29.92
CA GLY A 165 -9.57 14.70 -31.28
C GLY A 165 -8.09 14.36 -31.42
N VAL A 166 -7.65 13.33 -30.73
CA VAL A 166 -6.33 12.72 -30.87
C VAL A 166 -6.41 11.64 -31.94
N GLU A 167 -5.33 11.43 -32.69
CA GLU A 167 -5.26 10.35 -33.67
C GLU A 167 -5.42 8.97 -33.00
N THR A 168 -6.29 8.14 -33.57
CA THR A 168 -6.52 6.77 -33.08
C THR A 168 -5.30 5.87 -33.25
N ALA A 169 -4.37 6.23 -34.14
CA ALA A 169 -3.09 5.55 -34.33
C ALA A 169 -2.27 5.42 -33.02
N VAL A 170 -2.43 6.35 -32.08
CA VAL A 170 -1.75 6.35 -30.77
C VAL A 170 -2.09 5.10 -29.93
N ILE A 171 -3.26 4.50 -30.16
CA ILE A 171 -3.73 3.31 -29.43
C ILE A 171 -3.98 2.09 -30.31
N ALA A 172 -3.89 2.23 -31.64
CA ALA A 172 -4.22 1.17 -32.60
C ALA A 172 -3.40 -0.11 -32.35
N GLU A 173 -2.07 0.02 -32.22
CA GLU A 173 -1.17 -1.10 -31.94
C GLU A 173 -1.52 -1.83 -30.63
N HIS A 174 -2.01 -1.10 -29.62
CA HIS A 174 -2.38 -1.68 -28.34
C HIS A 174 -3.72 -2.44 -28.43
N LEU A 175 -4.67 -1.93 -29.21
CA LEU A 175 -5.95 -2.62 -29.45
C LEU A 175 -5.74 -3.89 -30.29
N GLU A 176 -4.88 -3.83 -31.31
CA GLU A 176 -4.49 -4.99 -32.11
C GLU A 176 -3.72 -6.02 -31.25
N GLY A 177 -2.76 -5.57 -30.46
CA GLY A 177 -2.00 -6.44 -29.55
C GLY A 177 -2.89 -7.11 -28.49
N LEU A 178 -3.90 -6.40 -27.97
CA LEU A 178 -4.88 -6.95 -27.05
C LEU A 178 -5.72 -8.06 -27.70
N GLU A 179 -6.20 -7.82 -28.92
CA GLU A 179 -6.97 -8.82 -29.67
C GLU A 179 -6.13 -10.07 -29.99
N GLN A 180 -4.89 -9.87 -30.42
CA GLN A 180 -3.95 -10.98 -30.68
C GLN A 180 -3.66 -11.79 -29.41
N LEU A 181 -3.48 -11.12 -28.27
CA LEU A 181 -3.29 -11.79 -26.98
C LEU A 181 -4.50 -12.65 -26.61
N LEU A 182 -5.72 -12.11 -26.75
CA LEU A 182 -6.95 -12.86 -26.47
C LEU A 182 -7.13 -14.04 -27.43
N LYS A 183 -6.78 -13.89 -28.71
CA LYS A 183 -6.73 -14.99 -29.69
C LYS A 183 -5.73 -16.07 -29.28
N GLY A 184 -4.56 -15.69 -28.78
CA GLY A 184 -3.58 -16.61 -28.21
C GLY A 184 -4.11 -17.38 -27.00
N ILE A 185 -4.73 -16.68 -26.03
CA ILE A 185 -5.35 -17.30 -24.85
C ILE A 185 -6.45 -18.29 -25.28
N ALA A 186 -7.30 -17.91 -26.22
CA ALA A 186 -8.39 -18.75 -26.71
C ALA A 186 -7.92 -19.99 -27.47
N MET A 187 -6.77 -19.90 -28.14
CA MET A 187 -6.14 -21.02 -28.84
C MET A 187 -5.49 -21.99 -27.87
N MET A 188 -4.77 -21.48 -26.88
CA MET A 188 -4.06 -22.30 -25.88
C MET A 188 -4.98 -22.86 -24.80
N LYS A 189 -6.15 -22.25 -24.59
CA LYS A 189 -7.07 -22.60 -23.49
C LYS A 189 -6.44 -22.44 -22.11
N GLU A 190 -5.49 -21.51 -22.00
CA GLU A 190 -4.71 -21.28 -20.78
C GLU A 190 -4.51 -19.78 -20.55
N LEU A 191 -4.72 -19.36 -19.29
CA LEU A 191 -4.44 -18.00 -18.82
C LEU A 191 -3.50 -18.06 -17.61
N THR A 192 -2.20 -17.98 -17.86
CA THR A 192 -1.19 -17.94 -16.79
C THR A 192 -1.22 -16.60 -16.05
N LEU A 193 -0.70 -16.56 -14.81
CA LEU A 193 -0.56 -15.30 -14.05
C LEU A 193 0.30 -14.25 -14.80
N ARG A 194 1.33 -14.70 -15.52
CA ARG A 194 2.15 -13.86 -16.40
C ARG A 194 1.33 -13.25 -17.53
N SER A 195 0.53 -14.06 -18.22
CA SER A 195 -0.34 -13.58 -19.30
C SER A 195 -1.42 -12.63 -18.76
N ARG A 196 -1.92 -12.88 -17.54
CA ARG A 196 -2.88 -12.01 -16.85
C ARG A 196 -2.29 -10.63 -16.55
N ASP A 197 -1.05 -10.55 -16.07
CA ASP A 197 -0.37 -9.27 -15.83
C ASP A 197 -0.16 -8.48 -17.13
N TYR A 198 0.27 -9.17 -18.19
CA TYR A 198 0.40 -8.53 -19.51
C TYR A 198 -0.96 -8.05 -20.05
N LEU A 199 -2.02 -8.85 -19.91
CA LEU A 199 -3.37 -8.51 -20.35
C LEU A 199 -3.91 -7.24 -19.69
N VAL A 200 -3.74 -7.08 -18.37
CA VAL A 200 -4.25 -5.89 -17.67
C VAL A 200 -3.40 -4.64 -17.92
N SER A 201 -2.13 -4.80 -18.32
CA SER A 201 -1.23 -3.68 -18.61
C SER A 201 -1.74 -2.75 -19.71
N PHE A 202 -2.47 -3.30 -20.70
CA PHE A 202 -3.04 -2.56 -21.81
C PHE A 202 -3.91 -1.37 -21.35
N GLY A 203 -4.61 -1.51 -20.21
CA GLY A 203 -5.47 -0.45 -19.68
C GLY A 203 -4.72 0.84 -19.36
N GLU A 204 -3.64 0.76 -18.58
CA GLU A 204 -2.84 1.94 -18.23
C GLU A 204 -2.00 2.43 -19.40
N CYS A 205 -1.47 1.51 -20.23
CA CYS A 205 -0.73 1.86 -21.43
C CYS A 205 -1.56 2.72 -22.40
N MET A 206 -2.82 2.36 -22.67
CA MET A 206 -3.70 3.16 -23.54
C MET A 206 -4.10 4.49 -22.89
N SER A 207 -4.45 4.48 -21.59
CA SER A 207 -4.91 5.69 -20.89
C SER A 207 -3.85 6.79 -20.86
N THR A 208 -2.59 6.44 -20.59
CA THR A 208 -1.47 7.39 -20.51
C THR A 208 -1.09 7.94 -21.87
N ARG A 209 -1.16 7.12 -22.93
CA ARG A 209 -0.90 7.53 -24.31
C ARG A 209 -1.94 8.52 -24.82
N LEU A 210 -3.23 8.23 -24.62
CA LEU A 210 -4.31 9.17 -24.95
C LEU A 210 -4.15 10.51 -24.22
N PHE A 211 -3.86 10.45 -22.92
CA PHE A 211 -3.73 11.65 -22.10
C PHE A 211 -2.50 12.50 -22.49
N ALA A 212 -1.34 11.88 -22.70
CA ALA A 212 -0.14 12.58 -23.14
C ALA A 212 -0.32 13.21 -24.54
N ALA A 213 -0.93 12.48 -25.47
CA ALA A 213 -1.22 13.00 -26.81
C ALA A 213 -2.21 14.18 -26.75
N TYR A 214 -3.23 14.11 -25.88
CA TYR A 214 -4.16 15.21 -25.67
C TYR A 214 -3.47 16.45 -25.10
N LEU A 215 -2.60 16.32 -24.08
CA LEU A 215 -1.84 17.45 -23.54
C LEU A 215 -0.98 18.13 -24.62
N ASN A 216 -0.28 17.36 -25.45
CA ASN A 216 0.51 17.89 -26.56
C ASN A 216 -0.38 18.62 -27.59
N LYS A 217 -1.56 18.07 -27.90
CA LYS A 217 -2.52 18.71 -28.81
C LYS A 217 -2.98 20.08 -28.33
N ILE A 218 -3.19 20.25 -27.02
CA ILE A 218 -3.57 21.55 -26.44
C ILE A 218 -2.36 22.47 -26.14
N GLY A 219 -1.18 22.13 -26.68
CA GLY A 219 0.02 22.98 -26.61
C GLY A 219 0.90 22.77 -25.38
N HIS A 220 0.63 21.76 -24.55
CA HIS A 220 1.40 21.48 -23.35
C HIS A 220 2.28 20.25 -23.54
N LYS A 221 3.60 20.46 -23.55
CA LYS A 221 4.57 19.41 -23.80
C LYS A 221 4.48 18.32 -22.74
N ALA A 222 4.10 17.11 -23.15
CA ALA A 222 3.96 15.95 -22.28
C ALA A 222 4.60 14.72 -22.92
N ARG A 223 5.15 13.83 -22.10
CA ARG A 223 5.77 12.58 -22.57
C ARG A 223 5.23 11.40 -21.80
N GLN A 224 4.75 10.40 -22.54
CA GLN A 224 4.28 9.15 -21.97
C GLN A 224 5.46 8.25 -21.59
N TYR A 225 5.29 7.53 -20.47
CA TYR A 225 6.24 6.58 -19.94
C TYR A 225 5.55 5.31 -19.45
N ASP A 226 6.00 4.17 -19.94
CA ASP A 226 5.66 2.88 -19.35
C ASP A 226 6.55 2.62 -18.14
N ALA A 227 5.94 2.35 -16.99
CA ALA A 227 6.62 2.10 -15.71
C ALA A 227 7.69 1.00 -15.82
N PHE A 228 7.38 -0.06 -16.57
CA PHE A 228 8.27 -1.18 -16.81
C PHE A 228 9.49 -0.83 -17.68
N GLU A 229 9.46 0.26 -18.45
CA GLU A 229 10.61 0.71 -19.25
C GLU A 229 11.47 1.78 -18.54
N ILE A 230 10.90 2.53 -17.59
CA ILE A 230 11.63 3.61 -16.89
C ILE A 230 12.37 3.17 -15.64
N GLY A 231 12.30 1.88 -15.29
CA GLY A 231 13.04 1.30 -14.18
C GLY A 231 12.23 1.04 -12.92
N ILE A 232 10.91 0.84 -13.01
CA ILE A 232 10.17 0.16 -11.93
C ILE A 232 10.46 -1.34 -12.02
N ILE A 233 11.41 -1.79 -11.22
CA ILE A 233 11.93 -3.17 -11.21
C ILE A 233 11.28 -3.93 -10.07
N THR A 234 10.75 -5.12 -10.36
CA THR A 234 9.99 -5.93 -9.39
C THR A 234 10.53 -7.34 -9.27
N THR A 235 10.03 -8.09 -8.29
CA THR A 235 10.08 -9.56 -8.30
C THR A 235 9.25 -10.12 -9.46
N ASP A 236 9.37 -11.42 -9.71
CA ASP A 236 8.65 -12.13 -10.77
C ASP A 236 7.35 -12.80 -10.25
N ASP A 237 6.89 -12.39 -9.05
CA ASP A 237 5.64 -12.85 -8.44
C ASP A 237 4.45 -12.12 -9.09
N PHE A 238 4.04 -12.57 -10.27
CA PHE A 238 2.94 -11.97 -11.04
C PHE A 238 1.67 -11.80 -10.20
N THR A 239 0.86 -10.79 -10.53
CA THR A 239 -0.34 -10.31 -9.82
C THR A 239 -0.11 -9.55 -8.51
N ASN A 240 1.07 -9.69 -7.89
CA ASN A 240 1.40 -9.03 -6.63
C ASN A 240 2.91 -8.83 -6.47
N ALA A 241 3.56 -8.30 -7.51
CA ALA A 241 5.01 -8.19 -7.55
C ALA A 241 5.52 -7.11 -6.60
N ASP A 242 6.60 -7.40 -5.88
CA ASP A 242 7.22 -6.46 -4.95
C ASP A 242 8.26 -5.58 -5.66
N ILE A 243 8.29 -4.29 -5.34
CA ILE A 243 9.27 -3.34 -5.90
C ILE A 243 10.64 -3.56 -5.26
N LEU A 244 11.68 -3.71 -6.09
CA LEU A 244 13.06 -3.85 -5.65
C LEU A 244 13.73 -2.49 -5.46
N GLU A 245 14.67 -2.40 -4.52
CA GLU A 245 15.41 -1.16 -4.20
C GLU A 245 16.15 -0.55 -5.39
N ALA A 246 16.55 -1.36 -6.38
CA ALA A 246 17.16 -0.88 -7.61
C ALA A 246 16.25 0.09 -8.41
N THR A 247 14.95 0.09 -8.14
CA THR A 247 13.96 0.98 -8.77
C THR A 247 14.24 2.45 -8.52
N TYR A 248 14.55 2.84 -7.28
CA TYR A 248 14.67 4.26 -6.90
C TYR A 248 15.76 5.00 -7.69
N PRO A 249 17.02 4.52 -7.79
CA PRO A 249 18.03 5.18 -8.60
C PRO A 249 17.74 5.09 -10.11
N ALA A 250 17.15 3.99 -10.60
CA ALA A 250 16.84 3.81 -12.03
C ALA A 250 15.78 4.81 -12.52
N VAL A 251 14.64 4.90 -11.83
CA VAL A 251 13.57 5.85 -12.11
C VAL A 251 14.07 7.28 -12.03
N SER A 252 14.83 7.61 -10.98
CA SER A 252 15.37 8.94 -10.77
C SER A 252 16.27 9.38 -11.93
N LYS A 253 17.23 8.52 -12.34
CA LYS A 253 18.13 8.78 -13.46
C LYS A 253 17.37 9.00 -14.76
N LYS A 254 16.37 8.16 -15.04
CA LYS A 254 15.61 8.21 -16.30
C LYS A 254 14.73 9.47 -16.38
N LEU A 255 13.90 9.70 -15.38
CA LEU A 255 12.95 10.83 -15.40
C LEU A 255 13.65 12.19 -15.32
N LEU A 256 14.66 12.35 -14.44
CA LEU A 256 15.40 13.61 -14.36
C LEU A 256 16.25 13.87 -15.61
N GLY A 257 16.80 12.81 -16.21
CA GLY A 257 17.58 12.90 -17.44
C GLY A 257 16.76 13.40 -18.62
N ASP A 258 15.56 12.85 -18.82
CA ASP A 258 14.68 13.27 -19.91
C ASP A 258 14.03 14.63 -19.61
N TRP A 259 13.63 14.89 -18.36
CA TRP A 259 13.10 16.19 -17.93
C TRP A 259 14.08 17.34 -18.21
N SER A 260 15.37 17.13 -17.92
CA SER A 260 16.40 18.15 -18.14
C SER A 260 16.58 18.53 -19.61
N LYS A 261 16.25 17.63 -20.54
CA LYS A 261 16.38 17.85 -21.98
C LYS A 261 15.14 18.48 -22.58
N GLU A 262 13.97 17.97 -22.21
CA GLU A 262 12.73 18.26 -22.91
C GLU A 262 11.80 19.17 -22.12
N ASN A 263 11.91 19.21 -20.79
CA ASN A 263 10.97 19.91 -19.90
C ASN A 263 9.50 19.54 -20.20
N ALA A 264 9.26 18.26 -20.52
CA ALA A 264 7.96 17.70 -20.85
C ALA A 264 7.35 17.03 -19.62
N VAL A 265 6.07 17.27 -19.34
CA VAL A 265 5.35 16.67 -18.21
C VAL A 265 5.36 15.14 -18.34
N PRO A 266 5.96 14.39 -17.40
CA PRO A 266 5.99 12.94 -17.47
C PRO A 266 4.62 12.35 -17.12
N ILE A 267 4.05 11.57 -18.05
CA ILE A 267 2.78 10.86 -17.87
C ILE A 267 3.10 9.36 -17.77
N VAL A 268 3.09 8.83 -16.55
CA VAL A 268 3.57 7.48 -16.23
C VAL A 268 2.40 6.53 -15.99
N THR A 269 2.50 5.29 -16.47
CA THR A 269 1.54 4.23 -16.12
C THR A 269 1.59 3.94 -14.62
N GLY A 270 0.44 3.86 -13.96
CA GLY A 270 0.36 3.25 -12.63
C GLY A 270 0.63 1.74 -12.67
N PHE A 271 0.49 1.05 -11.52
CA PHE A 271 0.27 -0.39 -11.29
C PHE A 271 1.20 -1.42 -11.97
N LEU A 272 2.11 -1.00 -12.85
CA LEU A 272 2.97 -1.85 -13.65
C LEU A 272 4.43 -1.76 -13.22
N GLY A 273 5.17 -2.83 -13.50
CA GLY A 273 6.61 -2.93 -13.32
C GLY A 273 7.23 -3.97 -14.25
N LYS A 274 8.54 -4.18 -14.12
CA LYS A 274 9.31 -5.16 -14.89
C LYS A 274 9.95 -6.18 -13.97
N GLY A 275 9.64 -7.45 -14.18
CA GLY A 275 10.22 -8.56 -13.43
C GLY A 275 11.73 -8.63 -13.64
N TRP A 276 12.49 -8.73 -12.55
CA TRP A 276 13.95 -8.71 -12.57
C TRP A 276 14.56 -9.85 -13.39
N ARG A 277 14.00 -11.07 -13.31
CA ARG A 277 14.56 -12.25 -14.00
C ARG A 277 13.92 -12.46 -15.36
N SER A 278 12.58 -12.39 -15.42
CA SER A 278 11.84 -12.68 -16.65
C SER A 278 11.83 -11.54 -17.65
N CYS A 279 12.15 -10.31 -17.20
CA CYS A 279 11.96 -9.06 -17.95
C CYS A 279 10.51 -8.86 -18.45
N ALA A 280 9.54 -9.63 -17.92
CA ALA A 280 8.15 -9.51 -18.29
C ALA A 280 7.47 -8.35 -17.56
N VAL A 281 6.35 -7.88 -18.12
CA VAL A 281 5.48 -6.94 -17.44
C VAL A 281 4.86 -7.62 -16.22
N THR A 282 4.96 -6.95 -15.08
CA THR A 282 4.39 -7.39 -13.81
C THR A 282 3.39 -6.35 -13.32
N THR A 283 2.49 -6.78 -12.45
CA THR A 283 1.57 -5.88 -11.76
C THR A 283 1.85 -5.82 -10.27
N LEU A 284 1.65 -4.64 -9.69
CA LEU A 284 1.98 -4.32 -8.30
C LEU A 284 0.88 -4.69 -7.28
N GLY A 285 -0.14 -5.43 -7.72
CA GLY A 285 -1.26 -5.82 -6.89
C GLY A 285 -2.16 -4.66 -6.42
N ARG A 286 -2.79 -4.85 -5.25
CA ARG A 286 -3.81 -3.91 -4.73
C ARG A 286 -3.21 -2.54 -4.40
N GLY A 287 -3.84 -1.49 -4.91
CA GLY A 287 -3.36 -0.12 -4.75
C GLY A 287 -2.11 0.19 -5.57
N GLY A 288 -1.82 -0.60 -6.62
CA GLY A 288 -0.58 -0.48 -7.37
C GLY A 288 -0.34 0.88 -8.01
N SER A 289 -1.35 1.57 -8.56
CA SER A 289 -1.14 2.92 -9.11
C SER A 289 -0.79 3.95 -8.03
N ASP A 290 -1.30 3.77 -6.79
CA ASP A 290 -0.88 4.60 -5.66
C ASP A 290 0.57 4.26 -5.25
N LEU A 291 0.95 2.97 -5.30
CA LEU A 291 2.32 2.52 -5.02
C LEU A 291 3.32 3.06 -6.04
N THR A 292 2.96 3.12 -7.33
CA THR A 292 3.77 3.77 -8.37
C THR A 292 4.03 5.23 -8.00
N ALA A 293 2.98 5.96 -7.57
CA ALA A 293 3.09 7.37 -7.24
C ALA A 293 4.00 7.62 -6.03
N THR A 294 3.86 6.82 -4.96
CA THR A 294 4.73 6.97 -3.78
C THR A 294 6.17 6.52 -4.07
N THR A 295 6.35 5.50 -4.92
CA THR A 295 7.68 5.05 -5.38
C THR A 295 8.40 6.15 -6.15
N ILE A 296 7.72 6.79 -7.11
CA ILE A 296 8.27 7.93 -7.85
C ILE A 296 8.58 9.09 -6.91
N GLY A 297 7.68 9.39 -5.97
CA GLY A 297 7.90 10.42 -4.95
C GLY A 297 9.18 10.19 -4.15
N LYS A 298 9.39 8.95 -3.65
CA LYS A 298 10.62 8.54 -2.93
C LYS A 298 11.85 8.58 -3.84
N ALA A 299 11.76 8.07 -5.07
CA ALA A 299 12.88 8.03 -6.02
C ALA A 299 13.42 9.43 -6.38
N LEU A 300 12.51 10.40 -6.50
CA LEU A 300 12.84 11.77 -6.89
C LEU A 300 13.04 12.71 -5.68
N GLY A 301 12.74 12.27 -4.46
CA GLY A 301 12.83 13.09 -3.25
C GLY A 301 11.89 14.31 -3.30
N LEU A 302 10.66 14.13 -3.77
CA LEU A 302 9.71 15.22 -3.98
C LEU A 302 9.10 15.74 -2.67
N ARG A 303 8.55 16.95 -2.73
CA ARG A 303 7.98 17.65 -1.57
C ARG A 303 6.72 16.97 -1.04
N GLU A 304 5.86 16.50 -1.93
CA GLU A 304 4.62 15.79 -1.58
C GLU A 304 4.16 14.87 -2.72
N ILE A 305 3.35 13.88 -2.36
CA ILE A 305 2.65 13.00 -3.29
C ILE A 305 1.16 13.31 -3.19
N GLN A 306 0.51 13.65 -4.30
CA GLN A 306 -0.91 13.98 -4.34
C GLN A 306 -1.70 12.83 -4.97
N VAL A 307 -2.73 12.36 -4.27
CA VAL A 307 -3.69 11.37 -4.76
C VAL A 307 -5.03 12.06 -4.97
N TRP A 308 -5.46 12.14 -6.22
CA TRP A 308 -6.70 12.80 -6.62
C TRP A 308 -7.85 11.79 -6.67
N LYS A 309 -8.90 12.09 -5.93
CA LYS A 309 -10.14 11.31 -5.77
C LYS A 309 -11.36 12.18 -6.13
N ASP A 310 -12.54 11.70 -5.77
CA ASP A 310 -13.86 12.30 -5.98
C ASP A 310 -14.47 12.94 -4.72
N VAL A 311 -13.79 12.83 -3.58
CA VAL A 311 -14.19 13.40 -2.28
C VAL A 311 -13.10 14.31 -1.71
N ASP A 312 -13.49 15.22 -0.81
CA ASP A 312 -12.63 16.25 -0.17
C ASP A 312 -11.64 15.67 0.85
N GLY A 313 -10.83 14.71 0.41
CA GLY A 313 -9.86 13.99 1.23
C GLY A 313 -10.43 12.73 1.85
N VAL A 314 -9.98 12.41 3.06
CA VAL A 314 -10.51 11.35 3.91
C VAL A 314 -11.57 11.94 4.82
N LEU A 315 -12.70 11.25 4.95
CA LEU A 315 -13.85 11.73 5.69
C LEU A 315 -14.00 10.99 7.04
N THR A 316 -14.74 11.60 7.97
CA THR A 316 -15.06 11.00 9.29
C THR A 316 -15.92 9.74 9.21
N CYS A 317 -16.60 9.50 8.09
CA CYS A 317 -17.29 8.27 7.73
C CYS A 317 -17.59 8.27 6.22
N ASP A 318 -18.17 7.20 5.67
CA ASP A 318 -18.61 7.16 4.27
C ASP A 318 -19.79 8.15 4.06
N PRO A 319 -19.66 9.13 3.13
CA PRO A 319 -20.70 10.11 2.86
C PRO A 319 -21.97 9.49 2.25
N ASN A 320 -21.88 8.29 1.67
CA ASN A 320 -23.06 7.56 1.18
C ASN A 320 -23.88 6.94 2.31
N ILE A 321 -23.26 6.71 3.48
CA ILE A 321 -23.96 6.20 4.68
C ILE A 321 -24.54 7.38 5.47
N TYR A 322 -23.75 8.44 5.65
CA TYR A 322 -24.16 9.61 6.43
C TYR A 322 -23.74 10.91 5.77
N CYS A 323 -24.71 11.78 5.47
CA CYS A 323 -24.49 13.04 4.77
C CYS A 323 -23.71 14.08 5.60
N GLY A 324 -23.71 13.97 6.94
CA GLY A 324 -22.94 14.84 7.83
C GLY A 324 -21.45 14.50 7.92
N ALA A 325 -20.91 13.66 7.02
CA ALA A 325 -19.50 13.32 6.98
C ALA A 325 -18.61 14.57 6.78
N GLN A 326 -17.62 14.75 7.64
CA GLN A 326 -16.73 15.92 7.63
C GLN A 326 -15.34 15.53 7.12
N PRO A 327 -14.63 16.43 6.41
CA PRO A 327 -13.23 16.21 6.04
C PRO A 327 -12.30 16.13 7.25
N VAL A 328 -11.42 15.12 7.24
CA VAL A 328 -10.35 14.97 8.24
C VAL A 328 -9.08 15.63 7.69
N PRO A 329 -8.63 16.79 8.21
CA PRO A 329 -7.56 17.56 7.57
C PRO A 329 -6.18 16.89 7.67
N HIS A 330 -5.93 16.15 8.75
CA HIS A 330 -4.63 15.54 9.04
C HIS A 330 -4.79 14.12 9.54
N LEU A 331 -3.96 13.21 9.01
CA LEU A 331 -3.87 11.81 9.43
C LEU A 331 -2.42 11.42 9.64
N THR A 332 -2.19 10.43 10.50
CA THR A 332 -0.92 9.70 10.50
C THR A 332 -0.94 8.56 9.47
N PHE A 333 0.24 8.08 9.05
CA PHE A 333 0.32 6.89 8.21
C PHE A 333 -0.32 5.66 8.85
N ASP A 334 -0.24 5.53 10.18
CA ASP A 334 -0.84 4.40 10.90
C ASP A 334 -2.38 4.51 10.92
N GLU A 335 -2.93 5.71 11.13
CA GLU A 335 -4.38 5.93 10.99
C GLU A 335 -4.87 5.65 9.58
N ALA A 336 -4.17 6.15 8.57
CA ALA A 336 -4.53 5.93 7.17
C ALA A 336 -4.47 4.44 6.78
N ALA A 337 -3.49 3.68 7.32
CA ALA A 337 -3.35 2.26 7.03
C ALA A 337 -4.52 1.44 7.61
N GLU A 338 -4.93 1.73 8.85
CA GLU A 338 -6.07 1.06 9.48
C GLU A 338 -7.38 1.43 8.74
N LEU A 339 -7.57 2.70 8.37
CA LEU A 339 -8.73 3.14 7.59
C LEU A 339 -8.84 2.39 6.25
N ALA A 340 -7.74 2.32 5.51
CA ALA A 340 -7.71 1.65 4.21
C ALA A 340 -7.97 0.14 4.30
N TYR A 341 -7.48 -0.50 5.36
CA TYR A 341 -7.66 -1.95 5.56
C TYR A 341 -9.14 -2.33 5.76
N PHE A 342 -9.89 -1.53 6.52
CA PHE A 342 -11.32 -1.79 6.80
C PHE A 342 -12.27 -1.24 5.73
N GLY A 343 -11.75 -0.77 4.59
CA GLY A 343 -12.57 -0.46 3.42
C GLY A 343 -12.89 1.02 3.23
N ALA A 344 -12.31 1.92 4.04
CA ALA A 344 -12.34 3.33 3.67
C ALA A 344 -11.56 3.49 2.36
N GLN A 345 -12.13 4.21 1.39
CA GLN A 345 -11.46 4.48 0.11
C GLN A 345 -10.31 5.48 0.31
N VAL A 346 -9.24 5.05 0.96
CA VAL A 346 -7.98 5.77 1.20
C VAL A 346 -6.88 5.11 0.36
N LEU A 347 -5.60 5.42 0.60
CA LEU A 347 -4.47 4.73 0.00
C LEU A 347 -4.28 3.35 0.64
N HIS A 348 -4.02 2.34 -0.19
CA HIS A 348 -3.71 1.00 0.31
C HIS A 348 -2.45 1.01 1.21
N PRO A 349 -2.38 0.25 2.32
CA PRO A 349 -1.22 0.27 3.22
C PRO A 349 0.13 0.02 2.54
N LEU A 350 0.19 -0.94 1.61
CA LEU A 350 1.42 -1.24 0.85
C LEU A 350 1.88 -0.03 0.03
N SER A 351 0.95 0.75 -0.52
CA SER A 351 1.26 1.94 -1.31
C SER A 351 1.87 3.06 -0.47
N MET A 352 1.63 3.10 0.84
CA MET A 352 2.18 4.15 1.71
C MET A 352 3.61 3.85 2.17
N ARG A 353 4.12 2.62 2.03
CA ARG A 353 5.47 2.25 2.49
C ARG A 353 6.57 3.18 1.95
N PRO A 354 6.67 3.47 0.64
CA PRO A 354 7.72 4.34 0.12
C PRO A 354 7.62 5.77 0.67
N ALA A 355 6.40 6.28 0.84
CA ALA A 355 6.17 7.61 1.41
C ALA A 355 6.54 7.68 2.90
N ARG A 356 6.21 6.63 3.67
CA ARG A 356 6.57 6.51 5.10
C ARG A 356 8.08 6.44 5.32
N GLU A 357 8.78 5.66 4.51
CA GLU A 357 10.24 5.50 4.53
C GLU A 357 10.95 6.78 4.09
N GLY A 358 10.50 7.39 2.99
CA GLY A 358 11.02 8.66 2.49
C GLY A 358 10.60 9.88 3.32
N ASN A 359 9.73 9.70 4.32
CA ASN A 359 9.10 10.75 5.10
C ASN A 359 8.46 11.86 4.23
N ILE A 360 7.80 11.43 3.14
CA ILE A 360 7.15 12.33 2.18
C ILE A 360 5.65 12.39 2.49
N PRO A 361 5.08 13.59 2.74
CA PRO A 361 3.65 13.74 2.95
C PRO A 361 2.84 13.26 1.75
N VAL A 362 1.76 12.54 2.03
CA VAL A 362 0.75 12.17 1.02
C VAL A 362 -0.47 13.05 1.21
N ARG A 363 -0.96 13.68 0.15
CA ARG A 363 -2.16 14.51 0.18
C ARG A 363 -3.28 13.88 -0.64
N VAL A 364 -4.42 13.62 -0.02
CA VAL A 364 -5.64 13.18 -0.72
C VAL A 364 -6.46 14.40 -1.07
N LYS A 365 -6.71 14.65 -2.36
CA LYS A 365 -7.45 15.82 -2.87
C LYS A 365 -8.66 15.41 -3.71
N ASN A 366 -9.62 16.32 -3.85
CA ASN A 366 -10.78 16.15 -4.71
C ASN A 366 -10.56 16.76 -6.10
N SER A 367 -10.73 15.95 -7.15
CA SER A 367 -10.68 16.42 -8.54
C SER A 367 -11.84 17.35 -8.91
N TYR A 368 -12.98 17.26 -8.21
CA TYR A 368 -14.14 18.15 -8.41
C TYR A 368 -14.06 19.44 -7.59
N ASN A 369 -13.25 19.47 -6.53
CA ASN A 369 -13.03 20.64 -5.68
C ASN A 369 -11.52 20.87 -5.45
N PRO A 370 -10.77 21.36 -6.47
CA PRO A 370 -9.31 21.44 -6.39
C PRO A 370 -8.77 22.43 -5.36
N THR A 371 -9.61 23.40 -4.96
CA THR A 371 -9.32 24.43 -3.96
C THR A 371 -9.40 23.91 -2.53
N ALA A 372 -10.09 22.81 -2.28
CA ALA A 372 -10.11 22.20 -0.95
C ALA A 372 -8.69 21.77 -0.50
N PRO A 373 -8.36 21.93 0.79
CA PRO A 373 -7.04 21.54 1.31
C PRO A 373 -6.81 20.02 1.23
N GLY A 374 -7.90 19.24 1.26
CA GLY A 374 -7.89 17.79 1.33
C GLY A 374 -7.35 17.28 2.66
N THR A 375 -6.82 16.07 2.65
CA THR A 375 -6.25 15.42 3.84
C THR A 375 -4.75 15.21 3.66
N VAL A 376 -3.95 15.65 4.63
CA VAL A 376 -2.49 15.42 4.65
C VAL A 376 -2.16 14.25 5.57
N ILE A 377 -1.54 13.23 5.02
CA ILE A 377 -1.07 12.04 5.72
C ILE A 377 0.44 12.17 5.95
N THR A 378 0.85 12.14 7.21
CA THR A 378 2.25 12.33 7.64
C THR A 378 2.64 11.30 8.70
N ARG A 379 3.90 11.30 9.16
CA ARG A 379 4.36 10.38 10.21
C ARG A 379 3.71 10.66 11.57
N SER A 380 3.52 11.93 11.91
CA SER A 380 2.93 12.36 13.17
C SER A 380 2.13 13.63 12.96
N ARG A 381 1.12 13.84 13.81
CA ARG A 381 0.30 15.04 13.86
C ARG A 381 0.02 15.41 15.32
N ASP A 382 -0.47 16.62 15.55
CA ASP A 382 -0.97 16.99 16.88
C ASP A 382 -2.20 16.15 17.25
N MET A 383 -2.10 15.44 18.37
CA MET A 383 -3.14 14.58 18.93
C MET A 383 -3.86 15.22 20.13
N SER A 384 -3.48 16.45 20.53
CA SER A 384 -4.01 17.13 21.72
C SER A 384 -5.53 17.28 21.71
N LYS A 385 -6.12 17.61 20.56
CA LYS A 385 -7.56 17.76 20.36
C LYS A 385 -8.24 16.52 19.77
N ALA A 386 -7.46 15.54 19.32
CA ALA A 386 -7.98 14.37 18.62
C ALA A 386 -8.56 13.34 19.60
N VAL A 387 -9.83 12.99 19.41
CA VAL A 387 -10.51 11.90 20.12
C VAL A 387 -10.77 10.75 19.15
N LEU A 388 -11.82 10.88 18.35
CA LEU A 388 -12.13 9.96 17.27
C LEU A 388 -11.80 10.65 15.95
N THR A 389 -11.18 9.91 15.04
CA THR A 389 -10.72 10.42 13.75
C THR A 389 -11.74 10.07 12.65
N SER A 390 -12.18 8.81 12.59
CA SER A 390 -13.15 8.35 11.59
C SER A 390 -13.79 7.01 12.00
N ILE A 391 -14.96 6.72 11.41
CA ILE A 391 -15.76 5.52 11.59
C ILE A 391 -15.87 4.82 10.24
N VAL A 392 -15.43 3.57 10.17
CA VAL A 392 -15.46 2.76 8.94
C VAL A 392 -16.44 1.61 9.11
N LEU A 393 -17.22 1.35 8.08
CA LEU A 393 -18.13 0.21 8.01
C LEU A 393 -17.67 -0.77 6.93
N LYS A 394 -17.46 -2.03 7.31
CA LYS A 394 -17.28 -3.15 6.39
C LYS A 394 -18.47 -4.09 6.49
N ARG A 395 -19.23 -4.21 5.41
CA ARG A 395 -20.47 -5.01 5.36
C ARG A 395 -20.23 -6.44 4.91
N ASN A 396 -21.24 -7.27 5.16
CA ASN A 396 -21.34 -8.62 4.63
C ASN A 396 -20.07 -9.43 4.92
N VAL A 397 -19.59 -9.34 6.16
CA VAL A 397 -18.54 -10.21 6.67
C VAL A 397 -19.16 -11.48 7.24
N THR A 398 -18.42 -12.58 7.15
CA THR A 398 -18.82 -13.85 7.78
C THR A 398 -18.03 -14.00 9.07
N MET A 399 -18.72 -14.22 10.18
CA MET A 399 -18.09 -14.50 11.47
C MET A 399 -18.10 -16.00 11.74
N LEU A 400 -16.94 -16.56 12.12
CA LEU A 400 -16.81 -17.94 12.58
C LEU A 400 -16.48 -17.93 14.06
N ASP A 401 -17.20 -18.70 14.85
CA ASP A 401 -16.89 -18.96 16.25
C ASP A 401 -16.46 -20.42 16.42
N ILE A 402 -15.24 -20.63 16.92
CA ILE A 402 -14.58 -21.92 17.03
C ILE A 402 -14.37 -22.19 18.51
N THR A 403 -15.16 -23.10 19.08
CA THR A 403 -15.12 -23.42 20.51
C THR A 403 -14.54 -24.83 20.73
N SER A 404 -13.52 -24.93 21.59
CA SER A 404 -12.92 -26.21 21.97
C SER A 404 -12.34 -26.13 23.38
N THR A 405 -12.79 -27.01 24.28
CA THR A 405 -12.23 -27.14 25.63
C THR A 405 -10.76 -27.58 25.61
N ARG A 406 -10.29 -28.16 24.49
CA ARG A 406 -8.90 -28.57 24.28
C ARG A 406 -7.95 -27.38 24.07
N MET A 407 -8.46 -26.17 23.88
CA MET A 407 -7.66 -24.95 23.78
C MET A 407 -7.02 -24.58 25.13
N LEU A 408 -7.66 -24.96 26.24
CA LEU A 408 -7.22 -24.58 27.57
C LEU A 408 -5.93 -25.33 27.95
N GLY A 409 -4.85 -24.59 28.12
CA GLY A 409 -3.55 -25.13 28.53
C GLY A 409 -2.77 -25.90 27.46
N GLN A 410 -3.25 -25.94 26.21
CA GLN A 410 -2.54 -26.58 25.10
C GLN A 410 -1.92 -25.56 24.14
N TYR A 411 -0.66 -25.82 23.75
CA TYR A 411 -0.01 -25.10 22.66
C TYR A 411 -0.40 -25.73 21.31
N GLY A 412 -0.41 -24.92 20.25
CA GLY A 412 -0.60 -25.39 18.87
C GLY A 412 -2.06 -25.43 18.37
N PHE A 413 -3.08 -25.23 19.22
CA PHE A 413 -4.46 -25.15 18.75
C PHE A 413 -4.66 -23.98 17.76
N LEU A 414 -4.22 -22.77 18.14
CA LEU A 414 -4.25 -21.60 17.24
C LEU A 414 -3.47 -21.84 15.95
N ALA A 415 -2.29 -22.45 16.03
CA ALA A 415 -1.48 -22.78 14.86
C ALA A 415 -2.23 -23.73 13.91
N LYS A 416 -2.94 -24.72 14.46
CA LYS A 416 -3.74 -25.67 13.66
C LYS A 416 -4.93 -24.97 12.99
N VAL A 417 -5.63 -24.10 13.70
CA VAL A 417 -6.75 -23.30 13.14
C VAL A 417 -6.25 -22.46 11.96
N PHE A 418 -5.20 -21.65 12.15
CA PHE A 418 -4.67 -20.79 11.08
C PHE A 418 -4.00 -21.57 9.94
N SER A 419 -3.42 -22.74 10.20
CA SER A 419 -2.90 -23.62 9.15
C SER A 419 -4.01 -24.17 8.24
N THR A 420 -5.22 -24.39 8.76
CA THR A 420 -6.38 -24.77 7.93
C THR A 420 -6.74 -23.65 6.96
N PHE A 421 -6.80 -22.40 7.44
CA PHE A 421 -7.07 -21.23 6.59
C PHE A 421 -5.98 -21.01 5.53
N GLU A 422 -4.71 -21.17 5.91
CA GLU A 422 -3.56 -21.07 4.98
C GLU A 422 -3.65 -22.09 3.85
N LYS A 423 -3.93 -23.36 4.15
CA LYS A 423 -4.06 -24.44 3.15
C LYS A 423 -5.19 -24.20 2.16
N LEU A 424 -6.26 -23.54 2.61
CA LEU A 424 -7.41 -23.19 1.78
C LEU A 424 -7.24 -21.82 1.10
N GLY A 425 -6.16 -21.09 1.37
CA GLY A 425 -5.89 -19.78 0.78
C GLY A 425 -6.83 -18.67 1.28
N ILE A 426 -7.38 -18.81 2.48
CA ILE A 426 -8.40 -17.89 3.02
C ILE A 426 -7.77 -16.87 3.96
N SER A 427 -7.97 -15.59 3.68
CA SER A 427 -7.50 -14.48 4.51
C SER A 427 -8.51 -14.15 5.61
N VAL A 428 -8.04 -14.15 6.85
CA VAL A 428 -8.79 -13.72 8.04
C VAL A 428 -8.54 -12.23 8.30
N ASP A 429 -9.59 -11.51 8.72
CA ASP A 429 -9.52 -10.07 9.00
C ASP A 429 -9.33 -9.73 10.49
N VAL A 430 -10.34 -10.05 11.32
CA VAL A 430 -10.38 -9.72 12.74
C VAL A 430 -10.41 -11.00 13.56
N VAL A 431 -9.68 -10.99 14.68
CA VAL A 431 -9.56 -12.12 15.60
C VAL A 431 -9.86 -11.64 17.02
N ALA A 432 -10.59 -12.46 17.78
CA ALA A 432 -10.78 -12.33 19.22
C ALA A 432 -10.75 -13.73 19.84
N THR A 433 -10.30 -13.82 21.09
CA THR A 433 -10.12 -15.09 21.79
C THR A 433 -10.70 -15.01 23.19
N SER A 434 -11.32 -16.11 23.63
CA SER A 434 -11.59 -16.39 25.05
C SER A 434 -10.66 -17.52 25.52
N GLU A 435 -10.88 -18.05 26.73
CA GLU A 435 -10.15 -19.19 27.26
C GLU A 435 -10.36 -20.49 26.45
N VAL A 436 -11.53 -20.64 25.83
CA VAL A 436 -11.94 -21.88 25.14
C VAL A 436 -12.50 -21.65 23.74
N SER A 437 -12.55 -20.41 23.26
CA SER A 437 -13.07 -20.09 21.93
C SER A 437 -12.23 -19.06 21.18
N ILE A 438 -12.33 -19.11 19.86
CA ILE A 438 -11.72 -18.15 18.94
C ILE A 438 -12.83 -17.69 18.01
N SER A 439 -13.06 -16.38 17.95
CA SER A 439 -13.97 -15.78 16.98
C SER A 439 -13.17 -15.06 15.90
N LEU A 440 -13.53 -15.28 14.64
CA LEU A 440 -12.82 -14.81 13.45
C LEU A 440 -13.80 -14.16 12.48
N THR A 441 -13.35 -13.15 11.73
CA THR A 441 -14.12 -12.60 10.61
C THR A 441 -13.42 -12.85 9.27
N LEU A 442 -14.20 -13.24 8.27
CA LEU A 442 -13.77 -13.45 6.89
C LEU A 442 -14.44 -12.43 5.97
N ASP A 443 -13.73 -12.05 4.91
CA ASP A 443 -14.24 -11.16 3.87
C ASP A 443 -14.66 -11.96 2.62
N PRO A 444 -15.97 -12.07 2.33
CA PRO A 444 -16.48 -12.74 1.14
C PRO A 444 -15.90 -12.23 -0.19
N SER A 445 -15.39 -10.99 -0.23
CA SER A 445 -14.80 -10.41 -1.44
C SER A 445 -13.36 -10.84 -1.72
N LYS A 446 -12.71 -11.54 -0.78
CA LYS A 446 -11.34 -12.06 -0.92
C LYS A 446 -11.29 -13.51 -1.38
N PHE A 447 -12.43 -14.19 -1.54
CA PHE A 447 -12.49 -15.52 -2.12
C PHE A 447 -12.29 -15.46 -3.64
N CYS A 448 -11.62 -16.47 -4.19
CA CYS A 448 -11.12 -16.50 -5.56
C CYS A 448 -12.24 -16.41 -6.61
N SER A 449 -13.45 -16.91 -6.29
CA SER A 449 -14.60 -16.92 -7.19
C SER A 449 -15.91 -16.75 -6.41
N ARG A 450 -16.78 -15.80 -6.82
CA ARG A 450 -18.09 -15.57 -6.17
C ARG A 450 -19.01 -16.79 -6.17
N GLU A 451 -18.84 -17.67 -7.16
CA GLU A 451 -19.64 -18.88 -7.36
C GLU A 451 -19.26 -20.02 -6.41
N LEU A 452 -18.05 -20.00 -5.84
CA LEU A 452 -17.52 -21.06 -4.97
C LEU A 452 -17.48 -20.70 -3.48
N ILE A 453 -17.82 -19.46 -3.10
CA ILE A 453 -17.77 -18.95 -1.72
C ILE A 453 -18.46 -19.92 -0.75
N GLN A 454 -19.61 -20.46 -1.15
CA GLN A 454 -20.37 -21.38 -0.31
C GLN A 454 -19.60 -22.68 -0.06
N GLN A 455 -19.05 -23.29 -1.12
CA GLN A 455 -18.32 -24.55 -1.03
C GLN A 455 -17.03 -24.41 -0.24
N GLU A 456 -16.31 -23.30 -0.43
CA GLU A 456 -15.09 -23.01 0.31
C GLU A 456 -15.37 -22.81 1.81
N LEU A 457 -16.45 -22.12 2.16
CA LEU A 457 -16.88 -21.95 3.56
C LEU A 457 -17.29 -23.28 4.19
N ASP A 458 -18.04 -24.11 3.47
CA ASP A 458 -18.47 -25.42 3.98
C ASP A 458 -17.26 -26.33 4.22
N GLN A 459 -16.29 -26.31 3.32
CA GLN A 459 -15.03 -27.03 3.47
C GLN A 459 -14.21 -26.56 4.69
N VAL A 460 -14.15 -25.24 4.94
CA VAL A 460 -13.51 -24.69 6.16
C VAL A 460 -14.18 -25.23 7.42
N VAL A 461 -15.52 -25.21 7.45
CA VAL A 461 -16.29 -25.68 8.60
C VAL A 461 -16.02 -27.16 8.83
N GLU A 462 -16.12 -28.01 7.80
CA GLU A 462 -15.86 -29.44 7.90
C GLU A 462 -14.44 -29.77 8.43
N GLU A 463 -13.41 -29.05 7.98
CA GLU A 463 -12.04 -29.26 8.46
C GLU A 463 -11.84 -28.82 9.92
N LEU A 464 -12.48 -27.72 10.33
CA LEU A 464 -12.41 -27.19 11.69
C LEU A 464 -13.26 -28.00 12.68
N GLU A 465 -14.38 -28.57 12.24
CA GLU A 465 -15.25 -29.43 13.05
C GLU A 465 -14.55 -30.71 13.54
N LYS A 466 -13.49 -31.14 12.84
CA LYS A 466 -12.64 -32.26 13.29
C LYS A 466 -11.93 -31.98 14.62
N ILE A 467 -11.77 -30.72 15.01
CA ILE A 467 -10.99 -30.30 16.17
C ILE A 467 -11.75 -29.42 17.18
N ALA A 468 -12.90 -28.86 16.78
CA ALA A 468 -13.68 -27.91 17.56
C ALA A 468 -15.16 -27.94 17.17
N ILE A 469 -16.00 -27.26 17.94
CA ILE A 469 -17.38 -26.94 17.54
C ILE A 469 -17.33 -25.60 16.80
N VAL A 470 -17.91 -25.54 15.61
CA VAL A 470 -17.83 -24.36 14.73
C VAL A 470 -19.22 -23.79 14.50
N ASN A 471 -19.42 -22.51 14.78
CA ASN A 471 -20.64 -21.78 14.45
C ASN A 471 -20.33 -20.74 13.38
N LEU A 472 -21.04 -20.81 12.25
CA LEU A 472 -20.90 -19.87 11.16
C LEU A 472 -22.07 -18.87 11.15
N LEU A 473 -21.76 -17.59 11.31
CA LEU A 473 -22.71 -16.49 11.38
C LEU A 473 -22.49 -15.53 10.20
N ARG A 474 -23.43 -15.51 9.27
CA ARG A 474 -23.41 -14.64 8.08
C ARG A 474 -24.08 -13.30 8.36
N HIS A 475 -23.97 -12.38 7.40
CA HIS A 475 -24.63 -11.07 7.45
C HIS A 475 -24.26 -10.29 8.70
N ARG A 476 -22.95 -10.17 8.92
CA ARG A 476 -22.36 -9.36 9.97
C ARG A 476 -21.60 -8.20 9.37
N SER A 477 -21.49 -7.14 10.15
CA SER A 477 -20.78 -5.93 9.78
C SER A 477 -19.71 -5.60 10.81
N ILE A 478 -18.55 -5.14 10.34
CA ILE A 478 -17.48 -4.61 11.18
C ILE A 478 -17.58 -3.09 11.18
N ILE A 479 -17.74 -2.50 12.35
CA ILE A 479 -17.64 -1.07 12.59
C ILE A 479 -16.30 -0.81 13.26
N SER A 480 -15.42 -0.10 12.56
CA SER A 480 -14.08 0.23 13.05
C SER A 480 -14.02 1.70 13.45
N LEU A 481 -13.71 1.93 14.73
CA LEU A 481 -13.49 3.24 15.31
C LEU A 481 -12.01 3.55 15.25
N ILE A 482 -11.62 4.47 14.38
CA ILE A 482 -10.24 4.93 14.26
C ILE A 482 -10.07 6.22 15.05
N GLY A 483 -9.16 6.23 16.02
CA GLY A 483 -8.98 7.39 16.89
C GLY A 483 -7.72 7.37 17.74
N ASN A 484 -7.65 8.32 18.66
CA ASN A 484 -6.53 8.47 19.56
C ASN A 484 -6.53 7.37 20.63
N VAL A 485 -5.59 6.44 20.53
CA VAL A 485 -5.44 5.32 21.48
C VAL A 485 -5.25 5.79 22.93
N GLN A 486 -4.68 6.98 23.16
CA GLN A 486 -4.51 7.54 24.51
C GLN A 486 -5.85 7.91 25.18
N ARG A 487 -6.92 8.04 24.39
CA ARG A 487 -8.29 8.32 24.86
C ARG A 487 -9.22 7.12 24.67
N SER A 488 -8.66 5.91 24.56
CA SER A 488 -9.43 4.68 24.27
C SER A 488 -10.58 4.44 25.25
N SER A 489 -10.36 4.60 26.56
CA SER A 489 -11.42 4.41 27.58
C SER A 489 -12.61 5.34 27.35
N PHE A 490 -12.36 6.60 27.01
CA PHE A 490 -13.41 7.57 26.70
C PHE A 490 -14.16 7.21 25.41
N ILE A 491 -13.44 6.78 24.37
CA ILE A 491 -14.04 6.35 23.09
C ILE A 491 -14.94 5.14 23.33
N LEU A 492 -14.48 4.16 24.10
CA LEU A 492 -15.26 2.96 24.43
C LEU A 492 -16.49 3.31 25.28
N GLU A 493 -16.34 4.06 26.37
CA GLU A 493 -17.47 4.47 27.22
C GLU A 493 -18.55 5.20 26.41
N LYS A 494 -18.15 6.23 25.66
CA LYS A 494 -19.06 7.03 24.85
C LYS A 494 -19.69 6.19 23.73
N GLY A 495 -18.90 5.35 23.05
CA GLY A 495 -19.36 4.45 22.00
C GLY A 495 -20.41 3.47 22.52
N PHE A 496 -20.08 2.68 23.54
CA PHE A 496 -21.00 1.68 24.12
C PHE A 496 -22.26 2.30 24.74
N ARG A 497 -22.18 3.51 25.28
CA ARG A 497 -23.37 4.25 25.73
C ARG A 497 -24.34 4.54 24.58
N VAL A 498 -23.82 4.95 23.43
CA VAL A 498 -24.62 5.17 22.21
C VAL A 498 -25.24 3.86 21.74
N LEU A 499 -24.46 2.77 21.68
CA LEU A 499 -24.94 1.46 21.26
C LEU A 499 -26.07 0.96 22.17
N ARG A 500 -25.89 1.05 23.50
CA ARG A 500 -26.91 0.68 24.48
C ARG A 500 -28.19 1.47 24.31
N THR A 501 -28.09 2.79 24.09
CA THR A 501 -29.27 3.67 23.92
C THR A 501 -30.06 3.31 22.67
N ASN A 502 -29.40 2.77 21.64
CA ASN A 502 -30.01 2.33 20.40
C ASN A 502 -30.38 0.83 20.38
N GLY A 503 -30.19 0.11 21.50
CA GLY A 503 -30.50 -1.32 21.58
C GLY A 503 -29.60 -2.22 20.73
N ILE A 504 -28.40 -1.76 20.36
CA ILE A 504 -27.47 -2.47 19.48
C ILE A 504 -26.60 -3.41 20.31
N ASN A 505 -26.58 -4.69 19.95
CA ASN A 505 -25.78 -5.71 20.62
C ASN A 505 -24.48 -5.99 19.85
N VAL A 506 -23.35 -5.66 20.47
CA VAL A 506 -22.02 -6.00 19.93
C VAL A 506 -21.73 -7.47 20.17
N GLN A 507 -21.41 -8.21 19.12
CA GLN A 507 -21.19 -9.65 19.17
C GLN A 507 -19.72 -10.01 19.39
N MET A 508 -18.81 -9.18 18.90
CA MET A 508 -17.37 -9.37 19.02
C MET A 508 -16.67 -8.01 19.07
N ILE A 509 -15.63 -7.91 19.90
CA ILE A 509 -14.79 -6.72 20.05
C ILE A 509 -13.36 -7.14 19.82
N SER A 510 -12.62 -6.38 19.03
CA SER A 510 -11.17 -6.58 18.86
C SER A 510 -10.45 -5.25 18.88
N GLN A 511 -9.48 -5.13 19.79
CA GLN A 511 -8.59 -3.98 19.92
C GLN A 511 -7.16 -4.49 20.12
N GLY A 512 -6.24 -4.03 19.28
CA GLY A 512 -4.82 -4.35 19.40
C GLY A 512 -4.12 -3.48 20.45
N ALA A 513 -3.01 -3.98 21.01
CA ALA A 513 -2.29 -3.36 22.14
C ALA A 513 -1.80 -1.91 21.90
N SER A 514 -1.52 -1.53 20.65
CA SER A 514 -0.99 -0.19 20.32
C SER A 514 -1.65 0.43 19.10
N LYS A 515 -2.80 -0.10 18.69
CA LYS A 515 -3.46 0.32 17.45
C LYS A 515 -4.47 1.44 17.71
N VAL A 516 -4.57 2.33 16.74
CA VAL A 516 -5.58 3.40 16.66
C VAL A 516 -6.98 2.88 16.33
N ASN A 517 -7.13 1.56 16.15
CA ASN A 517 -8.37 0.91 15.70
C ASN A 517 -9.03 0.08 16.81
N ILE A 518 -10.34 0.24 16.94
CA ILE A 518 -11.24 -0.62 17.73
C ILE A 518 -12.31 -1.14 16.79
N SER A 519 -12.35 -2.45 16.56
CA SER A 519 -13.33 -3.09 15.69
C SER A 519 -14.45 -3.74 16.50
N LEU A 520 -15.69 -3.43 16.13
CA LEU A 520 -16.92 -3.92 16.72
C LEU A 520 -17.71 -4.69 15.67
N ILE A 521 -18.17 -5.90 15.97
CA ILE A 521 -18.99 -6.68 15.06
C ILE A 521 -20.45 -6.57 15.51
N VAL A 522 -21.32 -6.20 14.56
CA VAL A 522 -22.77 -6.05 14.74
C VAL A 522 -23.52 -6.78 13.62
N ASN A 523 -24.86 -6.87 13.70
CA ASN A 523 -25.65 -7.38 12.58
C ASN A 523 -25.63 -6.39 11.40
N ASP A 524 -25.73 -6.90 10.17
CA ASP A 524 -25.77 -6.04 8.98
C ASP A 524 -26.95 -5.06 9.00
N ASP A 525 -28.12 -5.50 9.47
CA ASP A 525 -29.37 -4.71 9.46
C ASP A 525 -29.30 -3.45 10.34
N GLU A 526 -28.50 -3.48 11.40
CA GLU A 526 -28.33 -2.36 12.34
C GLU A 526 -27.08 -1.50 12.07
N ALA A 527 -26.24 -1.92 11.12
CA ALA A 527 -24.89 -1.37 10.96
C ALA A 527 -24.88 0.10 10.50
N GLU A 528 -25.75 0.49 9.56
CA GLU A 528 -25.86 1.89 9.14
C GLU A 528 -26.37 2.79 10.25
N HIS A 529 -27.41 2.34 10.95
CA HIS A 529 -27.97 3.07 12.08
C HIS A 529 -26.92 3.30 13.16
N CYS A 530 -26.13 2.27 13.45
CA CYS A 530 -25.00 2.34 14.35
C CYS A 530 -23.98 3.42 13.94
N VAL A 531 -23.56 3.43 12.67
CA VAL A 531 -22.61 4.44 12.16
C VAL A 531 -23.18 5.85 12.29
N LYS A 532 -24.45 6.07 11.93
CA LYS A 532 -25.12 7.38 12.04
C LYS A 532 -25.18 7.88 13.49
N ALA A 533 -25.59 7.00 14.41
CA ALA A 533 -25.68 7.33 15.83
C ALA A 533 -24.31 7.62 16.46
N LEU A 534 -23.29 6.81 16.14
CA LEU A 534 -21.92 7.04 16.58
C LEU A 534 -21.37 8.35 16.01
N HIS A 535 -21.58 8.61 14.73
CA HIS A 535 -21.10 9.84 14.09
C HIS A 535 -21.70 11.09 14.74
N SER A 536 -23.03 11.11 14.92
CA SER A 536 -23.74 12.21 15.61
C SER A 536 -23.19 12.46 17.02
N ALA A 537 -22.93 11.38 17.76
CA ALA A 537 -22.40 11.48 19.11
C ALA A 537 -20.95 11.97 19.16
N PHE A 538 -20.09 11.60 18.21
CA PHE A 538 -18.67 11.95 18.25
C PHE A 538 -18.32 13.27 17.55
N PHE A 539 -19.04 13.64 16.50
CA PHE A 539 -18.67 14.76 15.61
C PHE A 539 -19.67 15.93 15.60
N GLU A 540 -20.93 15.74 15.99
CA GLU A 540 -21.95 16.81 15.90
C GLU A 540 -22.28 17.48 17.23
N THR A 541 -22.16 16.75 18.33
CA THR A 541 -22.34 17.32 19.68
C THR A 541 -21.08 18.07 20.10
N GLY A 542 -20.95 19.30 19.60
CA GLY A 542 -19.91 20.24 19.96
C GLY A 542 -19.97 20.63 21.44
N THR A 543 -19.04 20.08 22.22
CA THR A 543 -18.15 20.74 23.22
C THR A 543 -17.47 19.63 24.00
N CYS A 544 -16.22 19.31 23.66
CA CYS A 544 -15.35 18.57 24.58
C CYS A 544 -14.91 19.50 25.72
N GLU A 545 -15.81 19.77 26.66
CA GLU A 545 -15.46 20.22 28.01
C GLU A 545 -15.83 19.11 28.99
N ALA A 546 -14.84 18.27 29.28
CA ALA A 546 -14.75 17.48 30.50
C ALA A 546 -13.33 16.90 30.59
N VAL A 547 -12.33 17.77 30.66
CA VAL A 547 -11.08 17.40 31.32
C VAL A 547 -11.32 17.73 32.78
N SER A 548 -11.58 16.71 33.60
CA SER A 548 -11.69 16.88 35.05
C SER A 548 -10.35 17.41 35.57
N GLU A 549 -10.31 18.69 35.94
CA GLU A 549 -9.29 19.20 36.83
C GLU A 549 -9.36 18.40 38.14
N ARG A 550 -8.21 17.89 38.57
CA ARG A 550 -8.06 17.19 39.85
C ARG A 550 -8.46 18.14 40.97
N PRO A 551 -9.25 17.72 41.98
CA PRO A 551 -9.38 18.50 43.19
C PRO A 551 -8.05 18.42 43.95
N THR A 552 -7.29 19.51 43.93
CA THR A 552 -6.26 19.78 44.92
C THR A 552 -6.99 20.07 46.23
N GLY A 553 -6.93 19.10 47.15
CA GLY A 553 -7.59 19.19 48.45
C GLY A 553 -6.95 18.23 49.43
N TYR A 554 -5.70 18.51 49.81
CA TYR A 554 -5.15 18.01 51.06
C TYR A 554 -5.99 18.58 52.20
N ILE A 555 -6.80 17.74 52.85
CA ILE A 555 -7.28 18.01 54.21
C ILE A 555 -6.63 16.98 55.11
N ALA A 556 -5.68 17.45 55.90
CA ALA A 556 -5.02 16.71 56.95
C ALA A 556 -6.04 16.25 58.00
N ALA A 557 -6.07 14.95 58.28
CA ALA A 557 -6.76 14.40 59.42
C ALA A 557 -6.00 14.82 60.69
N SER A 558 -6.55 15.80 61.42
CA SER A 558 -6.15 16.06 62.81
C SER A 558 -6.88 15.09 63.71
N SER A 559 -6.09 14.22 64.34
CA SER A 559 -6.42 13.48 65.55
C SER A 559 -7.01 14.39 66.64
N ARG A 560 -8.11 13.95 67.28
CA ARG A 560 -8.45 14.26 68.67
C ARG A 560 -9.56 13.34 69.19
N ASN A 561 -9.14 12.43 70.08
CA ASN A 561 -9.79 11.92 71.29
C ASN A 561 -11.26 12.32 71.54
N LEU A 562 -12.15 11.33 71.61
CA LEU A 562 -12.68 10.75 72.87
C LEU A 562 -13.47 9.47 72.55
#